data_AF-A0A151XF11-F1
#
_entry.id   AF-A0A151XF11-F1
#
_cell.length_a   1.000
_cell.length_b   1.000
_cell.length_c   1.000
_cell.angle_alpha   90.00
_cell.angle_beta   90.00
_cell.angle_gamma   90.00
#
_symmetry.space_group_name_H-M   'P 1'
#
loop_
_entity.id
_entity.type
_entity.pdbx_description
1 polymer ?
#
loop_
_entity_poly.entity_id
_entity_poly.type
_entity_poly.pdbx_seq_one_letter_code
_entity_poly.pdbx_strand_id
1 'polypeptide(L)'
;MGISYPAQYDGVRKQSIIPDNVPFPCNVHRGRSLSIPNNVHRLRPGDIDIVGGLGDSLIAGSGALEEFAVGTFIEARGVSWCVGGQGDWRRFFTLPNVLKVFNPKLTGYSTGTGEFISTAAKLNIAFPVAATEDALQQAKILVQRIKNNPKINMKKHWKLITILFGANDICSAQCYDPQKFSPMRYILHLRRTLDFLKIALPRTLVNLVPAIDVTVSVRVTKSTMCNILHPLYCACMHQGSRPEIEASKMSRLYQQAAEALVYSGRYDNSPDFTVVLQPFIKLFNAPNADPNRASPIDSSLITYDCFHFSQKGHALGANLLWNNMLEPVGNKTEKGLPEILKKILCPTENAPYIFTNINSRLFRMTGRQDGIISNKAQ
;
A
#
# COMPACT_ATOMS: atom_id res chain seq x y z
N MET A 1 -7.91 -38.74 -14.27
CA MET A 1 -7.98 -38.58 -12.81
C MET A 1 -8.06 -37.10 -12.51
N GLY A 2 -9.25 -36.60 -12.15
CA GLY A 2 -9.43 -35.21 -11.75
C GLY A 2 -8.87 -35.01 -10.35
N ILE A 3 -7.98 -34.04 -10.19
CA ILE A 3 -7.46 -33.65 -8.88
C ILE A 3 -8.61 -32.96 -8.14
N SER A 4 -9.23 -33.69 -7.21
CA SER A 4 -10.20 -33.14 -6.26
C SER A 4 -9.42 -32.56 -5.09
N TYR A 5 -9.40 -31.23 -4.98
CA TYR A 5 -8.87 -30.54 -3.81
C TYR A 5 -9.91 -30.59 -2.68
N PRO A 6 -9.53 -30.94 -1.44
CA PRO A 6 -10.44 -30.83 -0.30
C PRO A 6 -10.79 -29.35 -0.09
N ALA A 7 -12.09 -29.04 -0.07
CA ALA A 7 -12.57 -27.72 0.31
C ALA A 7 -12.29 -27.49 1.79
N GLN A 8 -11.16 -26.86 2.12
CA GLN A 8 -10.91 -26.38 3.48
C GLN A 8 -11.64 -25.05 3.68
N TYR A 9 -12.91 -25.17 4.10
CA TYR A 9 -13.77 -24.09 4.60
C TYR A 9 -13.28 -23.48 5.92
N ASP A 10 -11.99 -23.18 6.05
CA ASP A 10 -11.53 -22.37 7.16
C ASP A 10 -11.27 -20.94 6.66
N GLY A 11 -12.30 -20.11 6.80
CA GLY A 11 -12.24 -18.67 6.53
C GLY A 11 -11.20 -17.91 7.35
N VAL A 12 -10.31 -18.55 8.12
CA VAL A 12 -9.20 -17.97 8.88
C VAL A 12 -8.32 -17.02 8.07
N ARG A 13 -8.13 -17.24 6.76
CA ARG A 13 -7.36 -16.35 5.85
C ARG A 13 -8.17 -15.20 5.24
N LYS A 14 -9.44 -15.09 5.61
CA LYS A 14 -10.34 -14.01 5.22
C LYS A 14 -10.62 -13.15 6.46
N GLN A 15 -10.87 -11.87 6.26
CA GLN A 15 -11.40 -11.02 7.32
C GLN A 15 -12.79 -11.50 7.72
N SER A 16 -13.16 -11.30 8.98
CA SER A 16 -14.54 -11.49 9.42
C SER A 16 -15.46 -10.49 8.71
N ILE A 17 -16.63 -10.97 8.27
CA ILE A 17 -17.67 -10.11 7.68
C ILE A 17 -18.30 -9.29 8.79
N ILE A 18 -18.37 -7.97 8.58
CA ILE A 18 -19.08 -7.06 9.49
C ILE A 18 -20.56 -7.02 9.11
N PRO A 19 -21.51 -7.18 10.06
CA PRO A 19 -22.94 -7.10 9.78
C PRO A 19 -23.39 -5.74 9.24
N ASP A 20 -24.45 -5.71 8.44
CA ASP A 20 -24.95 -4.49 7.78
C ASP A 20 -25.48 -3.44 8.77
N ASN A 21 -25.97 -3.87 9.94
CA ASN A 21 -26.46 -2.99 11.00
C ASN A 21 -25.33 -2.27 11.76
N VAL A 22 -24.06 -2.68 11.59
CA VAL A 22 -22.92 -1.99 12.20
C VAL A 22 -22.57 -0.76 11.34
N PRO A 23 -22.66 0.46 11.89
CA PRO A 23 -22.28 1.66 11.17
C PRO A 23 -20.76 1.75 11.00
N PHE A 24 -20.31 2.48 9.97
CA PHE A 24 -18.89 2.83 9.86
C PHE A 24 -18.49 3.73 11.04
N PRO A 25 -17.33 3.50 11.70
CA PRO A 25 -17.01 4.15 12.97
C PRO A 25 -16.75 5.66 12.88
N CYS A 26 -16.52 6.21 11.69
CA CYS A 26 -16.25 7.63 11.51
C CYS A 26 -17.50 8.42 11.14
N ASN A 27 -17.56 9.67 11.60
CA ASN A 27 -18.52 10.65 11.09
C ASN A 27 -18.17 11.03 9.64
N VAL A 28 -19.04 10.68 8.71
CA VAL A 28 -18.85 10.89 7.27
C VAL A 28 -19.32 12.26 6.78
N HIS A 29 -20.15 12.98 7.54
CA HIS A 29 -20.80 14.23 7.09
C HIS A 29 -19.80 15.32 6.71
N ARG A 30 -18.63 15.34 7.37
CA ARG A 30 -17.55 16.30 7.10
C ARG A 30 -16.37 15.68 6.36
N GLY A 31 -16.52 14.47 5.82
CA GLY A 31 -15.43 13.75 5.18
C GLY A 31 -15.12 14.18 3.74
N ARG A 32 -15.99 14.96 3.09
CA ARG A 32 -15.76 15.58 1.77
C ARG A 32 -15.91 17.10 1.86
N SER A 33 -15.12 17.84 1.09
CA SER A 33 -15.19 19.30 1.02
C SER A 33 -16.40 19.76 0.19
N LEU A 34 -16.97 20.93 0.54
CA LEU A 34 -18.14 21.51 -0.16
C LEU A 34 -17.82 21.91 -1.61
N SER A 35 -16.58 22.33 -1.85
CA SER A 35 -16.05 22.63 -3.18
C SER A 35 -14.78 21.81 -3.41
N ILE A 36 -14.44 21.57 -4.68
CA ILE A 36 -13.24 20.79 -5.02
C ILE A 36 -12.01 21.57 -4.53
N PRO A 37 -11.21 21.02 -3.60
CA PRO A 37 -10.04 21.73 -3.09
C PRO A 37 -9.02 21.98 -4.20
N ASN A 38 -8.23 23.03 -4.06
CA ASN A 38 -7.15 23.40 -4.99
C ASN A 38 -5.77 23.16 -4.37
N ASN A 39 -5.70 22.54 -3.20
CA ASN A 39 -4.47 22.30 -2.46
C ASN A 39 -4.44 20.86 -1.91
N VAL A 40 -3.42 20.11 -2.27
CA VAL A 40 -3.17 18.72 -1.89
C VAL A 40 -3.01 18.55 -0.37
N HIS A 41 -2.59 19.61 0.34
CA HIS A 41 -2.45 19.62 1.80
C HIS A 41 -3.77 19.88 2.53
N ARG A 42 -4.88 20.07 1.79
CA ARG A 42 -6.23 20.30 2.32
C ARG A 42 -7.24 19.29 1.76
N LEU A 43 -6.79 18.09 1.39
CA LEU A 43 -7.67 17.02 0.93
C LEU A 43 -8.28 16.29 2.12
N ARG A 44 -9.61 16.24 2.18
CA ARG A 44 -10.33 15.30 3.04
C ARG A 44 -10.42 13.95 2.33
N PRO A 45 -10.68 12.83 3.05
CA PRO A 45 -10.77 11.51 2.40
C PRO A 45 -11.77 11.45 1.25
N GLY A 46 -12.92 12.11 1.41
CA GLY A 46 -13.96 12.17 0.39
C GLY A 46 -13.61 13.07 -0.80
N ASP A 47 -12.53 13.85 -0.77
CA ASP A 47 -12.09 14.66 -1.92
C ASP A 47 -11.32 13.84 -2.96
N ILE A 48 -10.91 12.61 -2.62
CA ILE A 48 -10.27 11.69 -3.56
C ILE A 48 -11.31 11.15 -4.53
N ASP A 49 -11.13 11.39 -5.82
CA ASP A 49 -12.04 10.94 -6.87
C ASP A 49 -11.55 9.65 -7.55
N ILE A 50 -10.23 9.46 -7.58
CA ILE A 50 -9.59 8.37 -8.33
C ILE A 50 -8.51 7.73 -7.46
N VAL A 51 -8.50 6.40 -7.41
CA VAL A 51 -7.40 5.61 -6.86
C VAL A 51 -6.67 4.84 -7.97
N GLY A 52 -5.38 4.64 -7.80
CA GLY A 52 -4.56 3.78 -8.65
C GLY A 52 -3.35 3.27 -7.89
N GLY A 53 -2.62 2.32 -8.48
CA GLY A 53 -1.41 1.82 -7.86
C GLY A 53 -0.40 1.23 -8.83
N LEU A 54 0.88 1.34 -8.43
CA LEU A 54 2.05 0.84 -9.13
C LEU A 54 2.80 -0.09 -8.19
N GLY A 55 3.17 -1.29 -8.63
CA GLY A 55 3.92 -2.19 -7.79
C GLY A 55 4.07 -3.60 -8.37
N ASP A 56 4.26 -4.52 -7.45
CA ASP A 56 4.46 -5.94 -7.70
C ASP A 56 3.20 -6.78 -7.36
N SER A 57 3.40 -8.06 -7.11
CA SER A 57 2.37 -9.03 -6.76
C SER A 57 1.55 -8.65 -5.53
N LEU A 58 2.12 -7.91 -4.57
CA LEU A 58 1.40 -7.46 -3.38
C LEU A 58 0.35 -6.39 -3.70
N ILE A 59 0.56 -5.55 -4.72
CA ILE A 59 -0.48 -4.63 -5.18
C ILE A 59 -1.43 -5.32 -6.18
N ALA A 60 -0.95 -6.29 -6.95
CA ALA A 60 -1.80 -7.11 -7.83
C ALA A 60 -2.76 -8.03 -7.04
N GLY A 61 -2.49 -8.33 -5.77
CA GLY A 61 -3.32 -9.21 -4.96
C GLY A 61 -3.16 -10.69 -5.33
N SER A 62 -1.95 -11.09 -5.71
CA SER A 62 -1.58 -12.47 -6.04
C SER A 62 -1.95 -13.43 -4.91
N GLY A 63 -2.76 -14.44 -5.22
CA GLY A 63 -3.17 -15.48 -4.28
C GLY A 63 -4.06 -15.05 -3.12
N ALA A 64 -4.58 -13.81 -3.12
CA ALA A 64 -5.25 -13.25 -1.96
C ALA A 64 -6.53 -14.01 -1.56
N LEU A 65 -7.28 -14.52 -2.54
CA LEU A 65 -8.53 -15.26 -2.31
C LEU A 65 -8.35 -16.78 -2.36
N GLU A 66 -7.14 -17.25 -2.67
CA GLU A 66 -6.89 -18.64 -2.95
C GLU A 66 -6.51 -19.41 -1.70
N GLU A 67 -7.05 -20.62 -1.59
CA GLU A 67 -6.84 -21.49 -0.43
C GLU A 67 -5.82 -22.61 -0.72
N PHE A 68 -5.04 -22.45 -1.79
CA PHE A 68 -4.00 -23.39 -2.22
C PHE A 68 -2.82 -22.65 -2.85
N ALA A 69 -1.63 -23.25 -2.75
CA ALA A 69 -0.37 -22.56 -3.04
C ALA A 69 -0.21 -22.12 -4.51
N VAL A 70 -0.66 -22.94 -5.48
CA VAL A 70 -0.61 -22.60 -6.93
C VAL A 70 -1.55 -21.43 -7.27
N GLY A 71 -2.53 -21.14 -6.41
CA GLY A 71 -3.43 -19.99 -6.57
C GLY A 71 -2.72 -18.63 -6.49
N THR A 72 -1.47 -18.59 -6.04
CA THR A 72 -0.63 -17.38 -6.07
C THR A 72 -0.48 -16.74 -7.46
N PHE A 73 -0.59 -17.51 -8.55
CA PHE A 73 -0.58 -16.98 -9.91
C PHE A 73 -1.90 -16.29 -10.30
N ILE A 74 -2.94 -16.41 -9.46
CA ILE A 74 -4.23 -15.74 -9.66
C ILE A 74 -4.17 -14.36 -9.01
N GLU A 75 -4.32 -13.33 -9.83
CA GLU A 75 -4.31 -11.94 -9.40
C GLU A 75 -5.71 -11.49 -8.93
N ALA A 76 -5.98 -11.61 -7.63
CA ALA A 76 -7.24 -11.18 -7.01
C ALA A 76 -7.26 -9.66 -6.74
N ARG A 77 -7.07 -8.86 -7.80
CA ARG A 77 -6.94 -7.39 -7.75
C ARG A 77 -8.10 -6.71 -7.05
N GLY A 78 -9.30 -7.30 -7.08
CA GLY A 78 -10.50 -6.78 -6.42
C GLY A 78 -10.38 -6.61 -4.91
N VAL A 79 -9.51 -7.41 -4.26
CA VAL A 79 -9.30 -7.37 -2.80
C VAL A 79 -7.93 -6.82 -2.39
N SER A 80 -7.18 -6.27 -3.35
CA SER A 80 -5.91 -5.59 -3.09
C SER A 80 -6.08 -4.48 -2.05
N TRP A 81 -5.21 -4.50 -1.03
CA TRP A 81 -5.23 -3.60 0.12
C TRP A 81 -5.34 -2.10 -0.24
N CYS A 82 -4.69 -1.65 -1.32
CA CYS A 82 -4.64 -0.23 -1.70
C CYS A 82 -5.42 0.14 -2.96
N VAL A 83 -5.77 -0.83 -3.84
CA VAL A 83 -6.47 -0.54 -5.11
C VAL A 83 -7.70 -1.42 -5.36
N GLY A 84 -7.95 -2.45 -4.54
CA GLY A 84 -9.13 -3.29 -4.66
C GLY A 84 -10.40 -2.61 -4.16
N GLY A 85 -11.46 -2.56 -4.96
CA GLY A 85 -12.75 -1.98 -4.61
C GLY A 85 -13.92 -2.95 -4.73
N GLN A 86 -13.65 -4.25 -4.70
CA GLN A 86 -14.67 -5.29 -4.69
C GLN A 86 -15.50 -5.22 -3.41
N GLY A 87 -16.82 -5.29 -3.51
CA GLY A 87 -17.72 -5.24 -2.35
C GLY A 87 -17.64 -3.91 -1.60
N ASP A 88 -17.59 -3.97 -0.27
CA ASP A 88 -17.50 -2.83 0.64
C ASP A 88 -16.53 -3.12 1.79
N TRP A 89 -16.37 -2.18 2.73
CA TRP A 89 -15.41 -2.32 3.84
C TRP A 89 -15.78 -3.46 4.80
N ARG A 90 -17.06 -3.88 4.83
CA ARG A 90 -17.56 -4.96 5.66
C ARG A 90 -17.08 -6.32 5.18
N ARG A 91 -17.09 -6.52 3.86
CA ARG A 91 -16.67 -7.77 3.21
C ARG A 91 -15.18 -7.79 2.90
N PHE A 92 -14.64 -6.66 2.43
CA PHE A 92 -13.24 -6.51 2.06
C PHE A 92 -12.74 -5.14 2.52
N PHE A 93 -12.00 -5.10 3.62
CA PHE A 93 -11.42 -3.88 4.12
C PHE A 93 -10.23 -3.50 3.24
N THR A 94 -10.45 -2.56 2.32
CA THR A 94 -9.43 -2.03 1.42
C THR A 94 -9.50 -0.52 1.43
N LEU A 95 -8.41 0.15 1.08
CA LEU A 95 -8.41 1.61 1.02
C LEU A 95 -9.54 2.17 0.12
N PRO A 96 -9.79 1.64 -1.10
CA PRO A 96 -10.91 2.11 -1.92
C PRO A 96 -12.28 1.86 -1.29
N ASN A 97 -12.47 0.73 -0.60
CA ASN A 97 -13.73 0.44 0.07
C ASN A 97 -14.01 1.37 1.26
N VAL A 98 -12.97 1.80 1.97
CA VAL A 98 -13.09 2.85 3.00
C VAL A 98 -13.37 4.21 2.35
N LEU A 99 -12.63 4.59 1.29
CA LEU A 99 -12.84 5.86 0.60
C LEU A 99 -14.23 5.96 -0.03
N LYS A 100 -14.83 4.86 -0.50
CA LYS A 100 -16.22 4.83 -1.00
C LYS A 100 -17.26 5.26 0.03
N VAL A 101 -16.97 5.07 1.33
CA VAL A 101 -17.84 5.55 2.41
C VAL A 101 -17.91 7.08 2.43
N PHE A 102 -16.81 7.76 2.07
CA PHE A 102 -16.73 9.22 2.01
C PHE A 102 -17.04 9.78 0.61
N ASN A 103 -16.80 9.00 -0.44
CA ASN A 103 -17.09 9.33 -1.83
C ASN A 103 -17.63 8.10 -2.59
N PRO A 104 -18.96 7.94 -2.70
CA PRO A 104 -19.55 6.85 -3.47
C PRO A 104 -19.23 6.89 -4.97
N LYS A 105 -18.77 8.03 -5.50
CA LYS A 105 -18.36 8.21 -6.91
C LYS A 105 -16.89 7.92 -7.16
N LEU A 106 -16.16 7.36 -6.19
CA LEU A 106 -14.77 6.95 -6.37
C LEU A 106 -14.62 6.03 -7.58
N THR A 107 -13.56 6.20 -8.36
CA THR A 107 -13.25 5.35 -9.52
C THR A 107 -11.78 4.92 -9.54
N GLY A 108 -11.40 4.08 -10.50
CA GLY A 108 -10.02 3.64 -10.72
C GLY A 108 -9.62 2.36 -9.99
N TYR A 109 -10.38 1.96 -8.96
CA TYR A 109 -10.16 0.71 -8.23
C TYR A 109 -10.42 -0.53 -9.09
N SER A 110 -9.72 -1.61 -8.79
CA SER A 110 -9.90 -2.92 -9.42
C SER A 110 -11.01 -3.73 -8.78
N THR A 111 -11.57 -4.70 -9.51
CA THR A 111 -12.61 -5.63 -9.04
C THR A 111 -12.33 -7.03 -9.55
N GLY A 112 -12.77 -8.08 -8.84
CA GLY A 112 -12.63 -9.46 -9.28
C GLY A 112 -11.19 -9.95 -9.38
N THR A 113 -11.02 -11.08 -10.04
CA THR A 113 -9.75 -11.65 -10.47
C THR A 113 -9.42 -11.21 -11.89
N GLY A 114 -8.14 -10.97 -12.18
CA GLY A 114 -7.71 -10.72 -13.55
C GLY A 114 -6.30 -10.18 -13.67
N GLU A 115 -5.64 -10.57 -14.76
CA GLU A 115 -4.30 -10.12 -15.12
C GLU A 115 -4.23 -8.61 -15.40
N PHE A 116 -3.01 -8.08 -15.54
CA PHE A 116 -2.76 -6.64 -15.74
C PHE A 116 -3.48 -6.00 -16.96
N ILE A 117 -3.78 -6.78 -18.00
CA ILE A 117 -4.53 -6.35 -19.19
C ILE A 117 -6.04 -6.41 -19.02
N SER A 118 -6.53 -7.07 -17.96
CA SER A 118 -7.94 -7.23 -17.72
C SER A 118 -8.61 -5.87 -17.52
N THR A 119 -9.82 -5.71 -18.07
CA THR A 119 -10.66 -4.54 -17.82
C THR A 119 -11.01 -4.38 -16.34
N ALA A 120 -10.86 -5.44 -15.56
CA ALA A 120 -11.08 -5.50 -14.12
C ALA A 120 -9.90 -4.89 -13.31
N ALA A 121 -8.71 -4.78 -13.90
CA ALA A 121 -7.54 -4.19 -13.27
C ALA A 121 -7.62 -2.65 -13.14
N LYS A 122 -8.37 -1.98 -14.03
CA LYS A 122 -8.55 -0.52 -14.04
C LYS A 122 -7.22 0.25 -13.91
N LEU A 123 -7.00 0.96 -12.81
CA LEU A 123 -5.77 1.73 -12.55
C LEU A 123 -4.82 1.02 -11.57
N ASN A 124 -5.05 -0.26 -11.27
CA ASN A 124 -4.05 -1.15 -10.69
C ASN A 124 -3.10 -1.62 -11.81
N ILE A 125 -1.93 -0.98 -11.92
CA ILE A 125 -0.94 -1.27 -12.97
C ILE A 125 0.12 -2.27 -12.50
N ALA A 126 0.04 -2.69 -11.23
CA ALA A 126 1.02 -3.58 -10.63
C ALA A 126 1.15 -4.89 -11.42
N PHE A 127 2.37 -5.39 -11.53
CA PHE A 127 2.69 -6.60 -12.29
C PHE A 127 3.52 -7.54 -11.39
N PRO A 128 3.12 -8.82 -11.21
CA PRO A 128 3.63 -9.67 -10.13
C PRO A 128 5.16 -9.71 -9.95
N VAL A 129 5.89 -9.81 -11.05
CA VAL A 129 7.36 -9.96 -11.04
C VAL A 129 8.12 -8.64 -11.18
N ALA A 130 7.42 -7.50 -11.12
CA ALA A 130 8.03 -6.19 -11.33
C ALA A 130 9.01 -5.83 -10.21
N ALA A 131 10.17 -5.32 -10.61
CA ALA A 131 11.15 -4.70 -9.71
C ALA A 131 11.02 -3.17 -9.78
N THR A 132 11.76 -2.45 -8.94
CA THR A 132 11.68 -0.98 -8.90
C THR A 132 12.07 -0.32 -10.23
N GLU A 133 12.85 -1.00 -11.08
CA GLU A 133 13.21 -0.48 -12.42
C GLU A 133 11.99 -0.35 -13.36
N ASP A 134 10.95 -1.16 -13.15
CA ASP A 134 9.71 -1.14 -13.93
C ASP A 134 8.78 0.01 -13.53
N ALA A 135 9.03 0.66 -12.39
CA ALA A 135 8.13 1.65 -11.80
C ALA A 135 7.80 2.81 -12.76
N LEU A 136 8.79 3.28 -13.53
CA LEU A 136 8.57 4.35 -14.50
C LEU A 136 7.67 3.90 -15.65
N GLN A 137 7.82 2.66 -16.12
CA GLN A 137 6.98 2.12 -17.18
C GLN A 137 5.53 1.94 -16.70
N GLN A 138 5.34 1.40 -15.49
CA GLN A 138 4.00 1.34 -14.90
C GLN A 138 3.38 2.73 -14.73
N ALA A 139 4.14 3.74 -14.30
CA ALA A 139 3.66 5.11 -14.20
C ALA A 139 3.21 5.68 -15.57
N LYS A 140 3.98 5.43 -16.64
CA LYS A 140 3.58 5.84 -18.00
C LYS A 140 2.26 5.19 -18.43
N ILE A 141 2.07 3.91 -18.15
CA ILE A 141 0.83 3.18 -18.43
C ILE A 141 -0.33 3.78 -17.61
N LEU A 142 -0.14 4.04 -16.33
CA LEU A 142 -1.14 4.69 -15.47
C LEU A 142 -1.59 6.02 -16.05
N VAL A 143 -0.64 6.89 -16.39
CA VAL A 143 -0.90 8.20 -17.00
C VAL A 143 -1.70 8.06 -18.29
N GLN A 144 -1.30 7.12 -19.15
CA GLN A 144 -1.99 6.90 -20.42
C GLN A 144 -3.41 6.39 -20.22
N ARG A 145 -3.64 5.45 -19.29
CA ARG A 145 -4.99 4.97 -18.94
C ARG A 145 -5.87 6.09 -18.37
N ILE A 146 -5.30 6.98 -17.55
CA ILE A 146 -6.01 8.15 -17.01
C ILE A 146 -6.39 9.12 -18.14
N LYS A 147 -5.44 9.46 -19.02
CA LYS A 147 -5.65 10.39 -20.15
C LYS A 147 -6.70 9.88 -21.13
N ASN A 148 -6.72 8.57 -21.38
CA ASN A 148 -7.63 7.95 -22.34
C ASN A 148 -9.01 7.64 -21.75
N ASN A 149 -9.23 7.86 -20.46
CA ASN A 149 -10.52 7.59 -19.83
C ASN A 149 -11.39 8.85 -19.85
N PRO A 150 -12.47 8.89 -20.67
CA PRO A 150 -13.31 10.08 -20.81
C PRO A 150 -14.08 10.44 -19.53
N LYS A 151 -14.19 9.51 -18.56
CA LYS A 151 -14.83 9.76 -17.26
C LYS A 151 -13.91 10.47 -16.27
N ILE A 152 -12.61 10.58 -16.58
CA ILE A 152 -11.64 11.22 -15.70
C ILE A 152 -11.30 12.61 -16.22
N ASN A 153 -11.65 13.63 -15.44
CA ASN A 153 -11.15 14.98 -15.67
C ASN A 153 -9.79 15.16 -15.00
N MET A 154 -8.71 14.97 -15.76
CA MET A 154 -7.34 15.01 -15.24
C MET A 154 -7.00 16.30 -14.47
N LYS A 155 -7.56 17.45 -14.88
CA LYS A 155 -7.31 18.77 -14.28
C LYS A 155 -8.20 19.09 -13.06
N LYS A 156 -9.30 18.36 -12.84
CA LYS A 156 -10.24 18.63 -11.74
C LYS A 156 -10.22 17.54 -10.67
N HIS A 157 -10.19 16.27 -11.07
CA HIS A 157 -10.27 15.14 -10.15
C HIS A 157 -8.97 14.98 -9.36
N TRP A 158 -9.08 14.72 -8.06
CA TRP A 158 -7.93 14.37 -7.23
C TRP A 158 -7.62 12.88 -7.33
N LYS A 159 -6.35 12.56 -7.59
CA LYS A 159 -5.85 11.19 -7.65
C LYS A 159 -5.11 10.84 -6.35
N LEU A 160 -5.35 9.65 -5.84
CA LEU A 160 -4.52 9.01 -4.83
C LEU A 160 -3.81 7.81 -5.47
N ILE A 161 -2.50 7.91 -5.64
CA ILE A 161 -1.69 6.86 -6.25
C ILE A 161 -0.84 6.19 -5.17
N THR A 162 -0.96 4.86 -5.03
CA THR A 162 -0.15 4.09 -4.08
C THR A 162 0.98 3.35 -4.79
N ILE A 163 2.20 3.47 -4.30
CA ILE A 163 3.40 2.87 -4.90
C ILE A 163 4.08 1.96 -3.88
N LEU A 164 4.37 0.72 -4.28
CA LEU A 164 5.16 -0.25 -3.50
C LEU A 164 6.02 -1.08 -4.45
N PHE A 165 7.34 -1.07 -4.24
CA PHE A 165 8.31 -1.90 -4.95
C PHE A 165 9.44 -2.30 -3.99
N GLY A 166 10.31 -3.20 -4.42
CA GLY A 166 11.54 -3.56 -3.71
C GLY A 166 11.60 -5.02 -3.26
N ALA A 167 10.47 -5.72 -3.20
CA ALA A 167 10.49 -7.15 -2.84
C ALA A 167 11.26 -7.94 -3.89
N ASN A 168 10.88 -7.84 -5.18
CA ASN A 168 11.55 -8.55 -6.27
C ASN A 168 13.01 -8.10 -6.50
N ASP A 169 13.33 -6.83 -6.21
CA ASP A 169 14.70 -6.35 -6.22
C ASP A 169 15.59 -7.16 -5.26
N ILE A 170 15.13 -7.36 -4.02
CA ILE A 170 15.86 -8.07 -2.97
C ILE A 170 15.79 -9.58 -3.16
N CYS A 171 14.61 -10.09 -3.52
CA CYS A 171 14.32 -11.51 -3.57
C CYS A 171 14.87 -12.21 -4.82
N SER A 172 14.96 -11.50 -5.94
CA SER A 172 15.31 -12.10 -7.22
C SER A 172 16.47 -11.38 -7.89
N ALA A 173 16.47 -10.06 -7.92
CA ALA A 173 17.38 -9.34 -8.79
C ALA A 173 18.77 -9.10 -8.19
N GLN A 174 18.87 -8.95 -6.87
CA GLN A 174 20.09 -8.59 -6.16
C GLN A 174 21.22 -9.62 -6.30
N CYS A 175 20.90 -10.92 -6.33
CA CYS A 175 21.90 -11.98 -6.47
C CYS A 175 22.42 -12.15 -7.90
N TYR A 176 21.75 -11.57 -8.91
CA TYR A 176 22.25 -11.56 -10.29
C TYR A 176 23.00 -10.27 -10.62
N ASP A 177 22.49 -9.11 -10.20
CA ASP A 177 23.12 -7.80 -10.45
C ASP A 177 23.03 -6.87 -9.22
N PRO A 178 23.91 -7.06 -8.22
CA PRO A 178 23.85 -6.28 -6.97
C PRO A 178 24.10 -4.78 -7.18
N GLN A 179 24.77 -4.39 -8.27
CA GLN A 179 25.01 -2.98 -8.57
C GLN A 179 23.74 -2.31 -9.08
N LYS A 180 23.03 -2.95 -10.01
CA LYS A 180 21.77 -2.46 -10.59
C LYS A 180 20.62 -2.46 -9.59
N PHE A 181 20.66 -3.35 -8.60
CA PHE A 181 19.66 -3.45 -7.52
C PHE A 181 20.24 -3.04 -6.16
N SER A 182 21.14 -2.06 -6.15
CA SER A 182 21.62 -1.41 -4.92
C SER A 182 20.57 -0.44 -4.34
N PRO A 183 20.65 -0.06 -3.05
CA PRO A 183 19.76 0.95 -2.46
C PRO A 183 19.76 2.29 -3.22
N MET A 184 20.92 2.67 -3.78
CA MET A 184 21.08 3.88 -4.60
C MET A 184 20.29 3.78 -5.92
N ARG A 185 20.32 2.62 -6.58
CA ARG A 185 19.53 2.39 -7.80
C ARG A 185 18.05 2.30 -7.52
N TYR A 186 17.67 1.62 -6.44
CA TYR A 186 16.29 1.56 -5.97
C TYR A 186 15.69 2.96 -5.82
N ILE A 187 16.39 3.86 -5.12
CA ILE A 187 15.89 5.21 -4.92
C ILE A 187 15.94 6.07 -6.19
N LEU A 188 16.90 5.83 -7.08
CA LEU A 188 16.96 6.49 -8.38
C LEU A 188 15.72 6.16 -9.25
N HIS A 189 15.30 4.89 -9.29
CA HIS A 189 14.13 4.48 -10.07
C HIS A 189 12.84 5.09 -9.50
N LEU A 190 12.68 5.08 -8.17
CA LEU A 190 11.54 5.74 -7.52
C LEU A 190 11.53 7.25 -7.77
N ARG A 191 12.68 7.93 -7.63
CA ARG A 191 12.78 9.37 -7.91
C ARG A 191 12.39 9.70 -9.35
N ARG A 192 12.88 8.95 -10.34
CA ARG A 192 12.50 9.14 -11.75
C ARG A 192 10.99 8.97 -11.97
N THR A 193 10.40 7.98 -11.32
CA THR A 193 8.96 7.70 -11.38
C THR A 193 8.14 8.82 -10.76
N LEU A 194 8.51 9.28 -9.57
CA LEU A 194 7.82 10.37 -8.86
C LEU A 194 7.97 11.71 -9.58
N ASP A 195 9.17 12.02 -10.11
CA ASP A 195 9.42 13.22 -10.89
C ASP A 195 8.57 13.21 -12.18
N PHE A 196 8.42 12.05 -12.85
CA PHE A 196 7.52 11.90 -13.99
C PHE A 196 6.04 12.11 -13.60
N LEU A 197 5.56 11.47 -12.53
CA LEU A 197 4.17 11.62 -12.07
C LEU A 197 3.85 13.07 -11.71
N LYS A 198 4.78 13.79 -11.06
CA LYS A 198 4.64 15.22 -10.74
C LYS A 198 4.40 16.07 -11.98
N ILE A 199 5.07 15.76 -13.08
CA ILE A 199 4.94 16.49 -14.35
C ILE A 199 3.66 16.08 -15.08
N ALA A 200 3.33 14.79 -15.09
CA ALA A 200 2.30 14.23 -15.96
C ALA A 200 0.90 14.16 -15.34
N LEU A 201 0.78 14.15 -14.01
CA LEU A 201 -0.48 14.04 -13.28
C LEU A 201 -0.65 15.20 -12.29
N PRO A 202 -1.27 16.32 -12.72
CA PRO A 202 -1.67 17.37 -11.78
C PRO A 202 -2.63 16.81 -10.73
N ARG A 203 -2.95 17.53 -9.66
CA ARG A 203 -3.89 17.14 -8.59
C ARG A 203 -3.70 15.71 -8.08
N THR A 204 -2.51 15.40 -7.58
CA THR A 204 -2.17 14.03 -7.16
C THR A 204 -1.52 13.99 -5.80
N LEU A 205 -2.07 13.18 -4.91
CA LEU A 205 -1.43 12.73 -3.68
C LEU A 205 -0.84 11.35 -3.94
N VAL A 206 0.45 11.16 -3.67
CA VAL A 206 1.11 9.86 -3.77
C VAL A 206 1.35 9.29 -2.37
N ASN A 207 0.86 8.08 -2.12
CA ASN A 207 1.30 7.24 -1.01
C ASN A 207 2.51 6.42 -1.47
N LEU A 208 3.70 6.71 -0.94
CA LEU A 208 4.87 5.84 -1.12
C LEU A 208 5.00 4.90 0.09
N VAL A 209 4.77 3.61 -0.13
CA VAL A 209 5.08 2.58 0.86
C VAL A 209 6.47 2.04 0.55
N PRO A 210 7.43 2.07 1.51
CA PRO A 210 8.77 1.60 1.25
C PRO A 210 8.79 0.06 1.12
N ALA A 211 9.92 -0.50 0.68
CA ALA A 211 10.08 -1.94 0.52
C ALA A 211 9.72 -2.71 1.80
N ILE A 212 9.01 -3.83 1.64
CA ILE A 212 8.75 -4.77 2.72
C ILE A 212 10.06 -5.48 3.13
N ASP A 213 10.23 -5.76 4.42
CA ASP A 213 11.23 -6.72 4.86
C ASP A 213 10.83 -8.13 4.41
N VAL A 214 11.47 -8.62 3.35
CA VAL A 214 11.12 -9.89 2.71
C VAL A 214 11.28 -11.10 3.64
N THR A 215 11.97 -10.96 4.77
CA THR A 215 12.08 -12.02 5.78
C THR A 215 10.77 -12.30 6.53
N VAL A 216 9.67 -11.57 6.25
CA VAL A 216 8.33 -11.98 6.68
C VAL A 216 8.04 -13.44 6.28
N SER A 217 8.49 -13.86 5.10
CA SER A 217 8.22 -15.20 4.57
C SER A 217 8.87 -16.35 5.34
N VAL A 218 9.97 -16.10 6.05
CA VAL A 218 10.67 -17.11 6.86
C VAL A 218 10.24 -17.10 8.33
N ARG A 219 9.38 -16.15 8.72
CA ARG A 219 8.83 -16.00 10.08
C ARG A 219 7.39 -16.50 10.21
N VAL A 220 6.85 -17.13 9.18
CA VAL A 220 5.58 -17.87 9.23
C VAL A 220 5.86 -19.37 9.34
N THR A 221 4.86 -20.13 9.79
CA THR A 221 4.93 -21.60 9.81
C THR A 221 5.22 -22.14 8.42
N LYS A 222 6.38 -22.78 8.24
CA LYS A 222 6.79 -23.34 6.95
C LYS A 222 5.99 -24.60 6.62
N SER A 223 5.23 -24.56 5.54
CA SER A 223 4.60 -25.75 4.95
C SER A 223 5.53 -26.39 3.91
N THR A 224 5.26 -27.64 3.52
CA THR A 224 5.96 -28.31 2.40
C THR A 224 5.89 -27.48 1.12
N MET A 225 4.74 -26.85 0.84
CA MET A 225 4.58 -25.97 -0.33
C MET A 225 5.43 -24.72 -0.22
N CYS A 226 5.53 -24.12 0.96
CA CYS A 226 6.39 -22.96 1.17
C CYS A 226 7.86 -23.30 0.90
N ASN A 227 8.34 -24.47 1.32
CA ASN A 227 9.70 -24.91 1.04
C ASN A 227 9.97 -25.10 -0.47
N ILE A 228 8.95 -25.49 -1.25
CA ILE A 228 9.06 -25.68 -2.71
C ILE A 228 8.98 -24.34 -3.45
N LEU A 229 8.06 -23.46 -3.08
CA LEU A 229 7.77 -22.23 -3.83
C LEU A 229 8.63 -21.04 -3.41
N HIS A 230 9.10 -20.99 -2.17
CA HIS A 230 9.89 -19.86 -1.71
C HIS A 230 11.20 -19.66 -2.52
N PRO A 231 11.95 -20.70 -2.94
CA PRO A 231 13.07 -20.52 -3.84
C PRO A 231 12.69 -19.90 -5.20
N LEU A 232 11.45 -20.09 -5.66
CA LEU A 232 10.96 -19.49 -6.91
C LEU A 232 10.65 -18.00 -6.73
N TYR A 233 10.02 -17.61 -5.62
CA TYR A 233 9.65 -16.20 -5.38
C TYR A 233 10.78 -15.36 -4.80
N CYS A 234 11.73 -15.99 -4.10
CA CYS A 234 12.80 -15.30 -3.39
C CYS A 234 14.11 -16.10 -3.43
N ALA A 235 14.59 -16.35 -4.65
CA ALA A 235 15.78 -17.13 -4.95
C ALA A 235 17.04 -16.62 -4.22
N CYS A 236 17.22 -15.31 -4.11
CA CYS A 236 18.40 -14.73 -3.46
C CYS A 236 18.43 -15.04 -1.95
N MET A 237 17.29 -15.30 -1.31
CA MET A 237 17.25 -15.74 0.09
C MET A 237 17.64 -17.21 0.31
N HIS A 238 18.03 -17.92 -0.75
CA HIS A 238 18.54 -19.30 -0.70
C HIS A 238 20.02 -19.39 -1.12
N GLN A 239 20.73 -18.26 -1.19
CA GLN A 239 22.14 -18.19 -1.60
C GLN A 239 23.02 -17.58 -0.50
N GLY A 240 24.22 -18.13 -0.32
CA GLY A 240 25.18 -17.65 0.68
C GLY A 240 24.97 -18.23 2.08
N SER A 241 25.64 -17.66 3.09
CA SER A 241 25.71 -18.22 4.45
C SER A 241 24.59 -17.76 5.38
N ARG A 242 24.20 -16.48 5.32
CA ARG A 242 23.12 -15.88 6.13
C ARG A 242 22.21 -14.98 5.27
N PRO A 243 21.63 -15.51 4.19
CA PRO A 243 20.84 -14.74 3.23
C PRO A 243 19.72 -13.91 3.86
N GLU A 244 19.08 -14.44 4.91
CA GLU A 244 17.97 -13.79 5.61
C GLU A 244 18.40 -12.51 6.33
N ILE A 245 19.62 -12.48 6.89
CA ILE A 245 20.18 -11.30 7.55
C ILE A 245 20.49 -10.22 6.50
N GLU A 246 21.12 -10.63 5.39
CA GLU A 246 21.48 -9.71 4.32
C GLU A 246 20.23 -9.14 3.62
N ALA A 247 19.19 -9.95 3.43
CA ALA A 247 17.91 -9.50 2.89
C ALA A 247 17.19 -8.50 3.81
N SER A 248 17.16 -8.73 5.13
CA SER A 248 16.56 -7.79 6.08
C SER A 248 17.36 -6.48 6.16
N LYS A 249 18.70 -6.54 6.14
CA LYS A 249 19.56 -5.34 6.05
C LYS A 249 19.28 -4.55 4.77
N MET A 250 19.20 -5.22 3.62
CA MET A 250 18.91 -4.58 2.34
C MET A 250 17.54 -3.90 2.37
N SER A 251 16.52 -4.57 2.91
CA SER A 251 15.17 -4.01 3.08
C SER A 251 15.19 -2.71 3.90
N ARG A 252 15.96 -2.68 4.99
CA ARG A 252 16.15 -1.48 5.82
C ARG A 252 16.88 -0.36 5.07
N LEU A 253 17.92 -0.69 4.29
CA LEU A 253 18.63 0.31 3.47
C LEU A 253 17.71 0.93 2.40
N TYR A 254 16.85 0.12 1.77
CA TYR A 254 15.85 0.59 0.82
C TYR A 254 14.83 1.51 1.50
N GLN A 255 14.33 1.12 2.68
CA GLN A 255 13.42 1.93 3.48
C GLN A 255 14.04 3.28 3.87
N GLN A 256 15.29 3.28 4.34
CA GLN A 256 16.03 4.51 4.67
C GLN A 256 16.23 5.42 3.46
N ALA A 257 16.53 4.84 2.28
CA ALA A 257 16.68 5.62 1.05
C ALA A 257 15.33 6.27 0.64
N ALA A 258 14.22 5.54 0.75
CA ALA A 258 12.87 6.08 0.50
C ALA A 258 12.49 7.20 1.48
N GLU A 259 12.81 7.02 2.77
CA GLU A 259 12.63 8.04 3.81
C GLU A 259 13.43 9.30 3.49
N ALA A 260 14.72 9.18 3.19
CA ALA A 260 15.57 10.31 2.85
C ALA A 260 15.05 11.09 1.64
N LEU A 261 14.57 10.40 0.60
CA LEU A 261 13.99 11.05 -0.59
C LEU A 261 12.74 11.86 -0.23
N VAL A 262 11.78 11.26 0.47
CA VAL A 262 10.48 11.91 0.74
C VAL A 262 10.62 13.00 1.81
N TYR A 263 11.35 12.74 2.89
CA TYR A 263 11.52 13.70 3.98
C TYR A 263 12.45 14.86 3.66
N SER A 264 13.20 14.80 2.55
CA SER A 264 13.92 15.98 2.01
C SER A 264 12.99 17.16 1.67
N GLY A 265 11.68 16.92 1.54
CA GLY A 265 10.71 17.93 1.16
C GLY A 265 10.68 18.25 -0.34
N ARG A 266 11.39 17.48 -1.17
CA ARG A 266 11.43 17.64 -2.64
C ARG A 266 10.05 17.75 -3.30
N TYR A 267 9.04 17.09 -2.72
CA TYR A 267 7.67 17.02 -3.24
C TYR A 267 6.67 17.88 -2.43
N ASP A 268 7.13 18.78 -1.58
CA ASP A 268 6.27 19.62 -0.71
C ASP A 268 6.13 21.07 -1.21
N ASN A 269 6.62 21.36 -2.41
CA ASN A 269 6.69 22.71 -2.98
C ASN A 269 5.60 23.00 -4.01
N SER A 270 4.50 22.24 -4.00
CA SER A 270 3.38 22.42 -4.91
C SER A 270 2.04 22.21 -4.19
N PRO A 271 1.04 23.07 -4.42
CA PRO A 271 -0.31 22.79 -3.96
C PRO A 271 -0.99 21.68 -4.77
N ASP A 272 -0.43 21.24 -5.89
CA ASP A 272 -1.08 20.36 -6.84
C ASP A 272 -0.58 18.90 -6.75
N PHE A 273 0.61 18.70 -6.18
CA PHE A 273 1.24 17.38 -6.10
C PHE A 273 2.06 17.26 -4.83
N THR A 274 1.94 16.12 -4.13
CA THR A 274 2.85 15.77 -3.05
C THR A 274 3.03 14.26 -2.91
N VAL A 275 4.09 13.86 -2.23
CA VAL A 275 4.40 12.46 -1.91
C VAL A 275 4.48 12.33 -0.40
N VAL A 276 3.73 11.38 0.15
CA VAL A 276 3.72 11.08 1.58
C VAL A 276 4.20 9.65 1.76
N LEU A 277 5.23 9.49 2.59
CA LEU A 277 5.71 8.17 2.99
C LEU A 277 4.72 7.55 3.98
N GLN A 278 4.32 6.30 3.74
CA GLN A 278 3.44 5.53 4.61
C GLN A 278 4.21 4.32 5.17
N PRO A 279 4.88 4.48 6.33
CA PRO A 279 5.85 3.52 6.86
C PRO A 279 5.26 2.28 7.54
N PHE A 280 3.94 2.06 7.54
CA PHE A 280 3.32 0.94 8.27
C PHE A 280 3.94 -0.43 7.97
N ILE A 281 4.49 -0.64 6.76
CA ILE A 281 5.13 -1.90 6.39
C ILE A 281 6.36 -2.21 7.26
N LYS A 282 6.98 -1.19 7.87
CA LYS A 282 8.09 -1.34 8.80
C LYS A 282 7.68 -2.00 10.12
N LEU A 283 6.39 -2.06 10.44
CA LEU A 283 5.86 -2.82 11.58
C LEU A 283 6.17 -4.32 11.46
N PHE A 284 6.40 -4.78 10.23
CA PHE A 284 6.77 -6.15 9.94
C PHE A 284 8.28 -6.39 9.94
N ASN A 285 9.13 -5.38 10.09
CA ASN A 285 10.58 -5.57 10.04
C ASN A 285 11.08 -6.51 11.15
N ALA A 286 12.08 -7.33 10.83
CA ALA A 286 12.80 -8.08 11.86
C ALA A 286 13.57 -7.13 12.79
N PRO A 287 13.55 -7.31 14.12
CA PRO A 287 14.29 -6.45 15.05
C PRO A 287 15.80 -6.59 14.79
N ASN A 288 16.51 -5.46 14.76
CA ASN A 288 17.95 -5.40 14.44
C ASN A 288 18.38 -6.14 13.15
N ALA A 289 17.46 -6.26 12.18
CA ALA A 289 17.67 -7.01 10.95
C ALA A 289 17.96 -8.50 11.18
N ASP A 290 17.51 -9.06 12.30
CA ASP A 290 17.71 -10.46 12.66
C ASP A 290 16.35 -11.17 12.76
N PRO A 291 15.90 -11.89 11.70
CA PRO A 291 14.62 -12.56 11.72
C PRO A 291 14.54 -13.69 12.76
N ASN A 292 15.67 -14.20 13.26
CA ASN A 292 15.68 -15.20 14.34
C ASN A 292 15.27 -14.61 15.70
N ARG A 293 15.36 -13.27 15.84
CA ARG A 293 14.92 -12.55 17.04
C ARG A 293 13.53 -11.96 16.90
N ALA A 294 12.88 -12.16 15.76
CA ALA A 294 11.54 -11.67 15.52
C ALA A 294 10.49 -12.64 16.07
N SER A 295 9.37 -12.11 16.54
CA SER A 295 8.19 -12.93 16.80
C SER A 295 7.65 -13.55 15.50
N PRO A 296 7.07 -14.76 15.55
CA PRO A 296 6.38 -15.34 14.40
C PRO A 296 5.27 -14.43 13.88
N ILE A 297 5.08 -14.43 12.57
CA ILE A 297 3.95 -13.75 11.92
C ILE A 297 2.76 -14.72 11.89
N ASP A 298 1.57 -14.19 12.19
CA ASP A 298 0.32 -14.94 12.06
C ASP A 298 0.18 -15.48 10.62
N SER A 299 0.26 -16.79 10.47
CA SER A 299 0.21 -17.49 9.19
C SER A 299 -1.10 -17.28 8.42
N SER A 300 -2.16 -16.80 9.08
CA SER A 300 -3.41 -16.45 8.42
C SER A 300 -3.36 -15.14 7.63
N LEU A 301 -2.32 -14.31 7.85
CA LEU A 301 -2.10 -13.07 7.10
C LEU A 301 -1.42 -13.31 5.74
N ILE A 302 -0.91 -14.52 5.51
CA ILE A 302 -0.15 -14.89 4.33
C ILE A 302 -0.87 -16.07 3.64
N THR A 303 -0.80 -16.12 2.31
CA THR A 303 -1.34 -17.25 1.54
C THR A 303 -0.45 -18.48 1.69
N TYR A 304 -0.85 -19.59 1.07
CA TYR A 304 -0.22 -20.91 1.24
C TYR A 304 1.20 -21.02 0.63
N ASP A 305 1.67 -19.99 -0.06
CA ASP A 305 3.04 -19.87 -0.56
C ASP A 305 4.03 -19.25 0.45
N CYS A 306 3.55 -18.80 1.62
CA CYS A 306 4.32 -18.10 2.64
C CYS A 306 4.96 -16.78 2.20
N PHE A 307 4.54 -16.19 1.08
CA PHE A 307 5.15 -14.99 0.50
C PHE A 307 4.12 -13.86 0.29
N HIS A 308 2.97 -14.17 -0.31
CA HIS A 308 1.96 -13.14 -0.63
C HIS A 308 0.90 -13.01 0.46
N PHE A 309 0.28 -11.84 0.55
CA PHE A 309 -0.78 -11.59 1.53
C PHE A 309 -2.03 -12.41 1.21
N SER A 310 -2.61 -13.01 2.25
CA SER A 310 -3.99 -13.49 2.16
C SER A 310 -4.96 -12.31 2.10
N GLN A 311 -6.24 -12.56 1.85
CA GLN A 311 -7.26 -11.51 1.93
C GLN A 311 -7.26 -10.83 3.31
N LYS A 312 -7.05 -11.59 4.40
CA LYS A 312 -6.88 -11.04 5.75
C LYS A 312 -5.62 -10.17 5.88
N GLY A 313 -4.51 -10.59 5.28
CA GLY A 313 -3.29 -9.77 5.19
C GLY A 313 -3.52 -8.45 4.47
N HIS A 314 -4.23 -8.49 3.34
CA HIS A 314 -4.64 -7.27 2.62
C HIS A 314 -5.52 -6.36 3.47
N ALA A 315 -6.46 -6.92 4.24
CA ALA A 315 -7.31 -6.17 5.15
C ALA A 315 -6.51 -5.44 6.24
N LEU A 316 -5.54 -6.13 6.84
CA LEU A 316 -4.64 -5.52 7.81
C LEU A 316 -3.78 -4.41 7.18
N GLY A 317 -3.18 -4.67 6.02
CA GLY A 317 -2.40 -3.68 5.28
C GLY A 317 -3.20 -2.42 4.93
N ALA A 318 -4.46 -2.58 4.54
CA ALA A 318 -5.37 -1.46 4.26
C ALA A 318 -5.70 -0.66 5.52
N ASN A 319 -6.00 -1.32 6.65
CA ASN A 319 -6.25 -0.66 7.93
C ASN A 319 -5.04 0.13 8.42
N LEU A 320 -3.85 -0.46 8.28
CA LEU A 320 -2.59 0.19 8.64
C LEU A 320 -2.30 1.39 7.73
N LEU A 321 -2.48 1.26 6.40
CA LEU A 321 -2.32 2.38 5.47
C LEU A 321 -3.31 3.53 5.77
N TRP A 322 -4.58 3.20 6.00
CA TRP A 322 -5.61 4.19 6.33
C TRP A 322 -5.26 4.99 7.57
N ASN A 323 -4.86 4.31 8.65
CA ASN A 323 -4.44 4.98 9.88
C ASN A 323 -3.19 5.84 9.64
N ASN A 324 -2.20 5.33 8.92
CA ASN A 324 -1.02 6.11 8.57
C ASN A 324 -1.38 7.40 7.81
N MET A 325 -2.33 7.37 6.88
CA MET A 325 -2.81 8.58 6.18
C MET A 325 -3.47 9.62 7.13
N LEU A 326 -3.98 9.18 8.27
CA LEU A 326 -4.62 10.01 9.30
C LEU A 326 -3.73 10.25 10.53
N GLU A 327 -2.44 9.93 10.43
CA GLU A 327 -1.43 10.23 11.44
C GLU A 327 -0.42 11.27 10.92
N PRO A 328 -0.04 12.26 11.75
CA PRO A 328 0.92 13.28 11.35
C PRO A 328 2.27 12.68 10.94
N VAL A 329 2.84 13.19 9.86
CA VAL A 329 4.14 12.72 9.35
C VAL A 329 5.23 12.98 10.36
N GLY A 330 5.95 11.93 10.77
CA GLY A 330 6.94 11.91 11.85
C GLY A 330 6.33 11.66 13.24
N ASN A 331 5.06 11.28 13.32
CA ASN A 331 4.42 10.71 14.50
C ASN A 331 3.32 9.72 14.06
N LYS A 332 3.73 8.79 13.18
CA LYS A 332 2.91 7.67 12.71
C LYS A 332 3.15 6.46 13.63
N THR A 333 2.23 5.51 13.67
CA THR A 333 2.40 4.29 14.48
C THR A 333 3.64 3.49 14.04
N GLU A 334 4.54 3.19 14.99
CA GLU A 334 5.82 2.50 14.73
C GLU A 334 5.93 1.11 15.38
N LYS A 335 4.96 0.70 16.20
CA LYS A 335 4.97 -0.58 16.91
C LYS A 335 3.59 -1.23 16.99
N GLY A 336 3.61 -2.56 16.99
CA GLY A 336 2.43 -3.40 17.17
C GLY A 336 1.66 -3.67 15.88
N LEU A 337 1.08 -4.86 15.80
CA LEU A 337 0.13 -5.25 14.76
C LEU A 337 -1.25 -5.39 15.41
N PRO A 338 -2.17 -4.44 15.20
CA PRO A 338 -3.51 -4.54 15.77
C PRO A 338 -4.32 -5.62 15.02
N GLU A 339 -5.35 -6.14 15.67
CA GLU A 339 -6.42 -6.83 14.95
C GLU A 339 -7.06 -5.90 13.92
N ILE A 340 -7.51 -6.48 12.82
CA ILE A 340 -8.20 -5.76 11.74
C ILE A 340 -9.42 -5.04 12.32
N LEU A 341 -9.65 -3.78 11.92
CA LEU A 341 -10.76 -2.94 12.38
C LEU A 341 -10.73 -2.55 13.88
N LYS A 342 -9.79 -3.05 14.69
CA LYS A 342 -9.69 -2.69 16.12
C LYS A 342 -9.48 -1.19 16.35
N LYS A 343 -8.75 -0.55 15.45
CA LYS A 343 -8.54 0.90 15.42
C LYS A 343 -8.67 1.40 14.00
N ILE A 344 -9.71 2.20 13.75
CA ILE A 344 -9.87 2.99 12.53
C ILE A 344 -9.85 4.46 12.93
N LEU A 345 -8.82 5.18 12.51
CA LEU A 345 -8.74 6.61 12.74
C LEU A 345 -9.78 7.34 11.88
N CYS A 346 -10.28 8.46 12.42
CA CYS A 346 -11.31 9.27 11.79
C CYS A 346 -10.84 10.73 11.68
N PRO A 347 -11.16 11.44 10.58
CA PRO A 347 -10.95 12.88 10.50
C PRO A 347 -11.68 13.60 11.64
N THR A 348 -11.06 14.64 12.19
CA THR A 348 -11.64 15.47 13.25
C THR A 348 -11.76 16.92 12.81
N GLU A 349 -12.35 17.79 13.63
CA GLU A 349 -12.39 19.23 13.33
C GLU A 349 -11.00 19.87 13.30
N ASN A 350 -10.08 19.36 14.12
CA ASN A 350 -8.70 19.85 14.21
C ASN A 350 -7.78 19.19 13.17
N ALA A 351 -8.10 17.96 12.74
CA ALA A 351 -7.39 17.22 11.70
C ALA A 351 -8.36 16.66 10.63
N PRO A 352 -8.97 17.52 9.79
CA PRO A 352 -9.94 17.09 8.79
C PRO A 352 -9.32 16.53 7.49
N TYR A 353 -8.03 16.77 7.27
CA TYR A 353 -7.31 16.46 6.03
C TYR A 353 -6.42 15.22 6.17
N ILE A 354 -6.12 14.58 5.05
CA ILE A 354 -5.07 13.57 4.95
C ILE A 354 -3.73 14.24 5.31
N PHE A 355 -2.96 13.61 6.20
CA PHE A 355 -1.69 14.18 6.63
C PHE A 355 -0.63 14.12 5.53
N THR A 356 0.06 15.25 5.36
CA THR A 356 1.19 15.50 4.47
C THR A 356 2.32 16.12 5.28
N ASN A 357 3.53 16.22 4.73
CA ASN A 357 4.64 16.90 5.43
C ASN A 357 4.27 18.33 5.84
N ILE A 358 3.57 19.08 4.98
CA ILE A 358 3.21 20.48 5.22
C ILE A 358 2.17 20.62 6.35
N ASN A 359 1.00 19.99 6.22
CA ASN A 359 -0.05 20.14 7.23
C ASN A 359 0.29 19.43 8.56
N SER A 360 1.24 18.49 8.57
CA SER A 360 1.76 17.89 9.82
C SER A 360 2.58 18.88 10.63
N ARG A 361 3.38 19.74 9.97
CA ARG A 361 4.12 20.81 10.65
C ARG A 361 3.16 21.82 11.29
N LEU A 362 2.13 22.24 10.54
CA LEU A 362 1.08 23.13 11.05
C LEU A 362 0.35 22.53 12.26
N PHE A 363 -0.04 21.26 12.16
CA PHE A 363 -0.72 20.55 13.24
C PHE A 363 0.13 20.45 14.51
N ARG A 364 1.44 20.19 14.41
CA ARG A 364 2.33 20.18 15.57
C ARG A 364 2.44 21.53 16.26
N MET A 365 2.45 22.62 15.47
CA MET A 365 2.63 23.97 16.01
C MET A 365 1.36 24.53 16.63
N THR A 366 0.19 24.18 16.08
CA THR A 366 -1.08 24.88 16.40
C THR A 366 -2.17 23.96 16.94
N GLY A 367 -1.94 22.64 16.92
CA GLY A 367 -2.99 21.65 17.18
C GLY A 367 -4.01 21.50 16.06
N ARG A 368 -3.86 22.23 14.93
CA ARG A 368 -4.79 22.19 13.79
C ARG A 368 -4.08 22.14 12.44
N GLN A 369 -4.62 21.34 11.51
CA GLN A 369 -4.02 21.20 10.18
C GLN A 369 -4.22 22.42 9.28
N ASP A 370 -5.19 23.28 9.57
CA ASP A 370 -5.41 24.55 8.87
C ASP A 370 -4.49 25.69 9.36
N GLY A 371 -3.77 25.48 10.48
CA GLY A 371 -2.86 26.44 11.08
C GLY A 371 -3.54 27.60 11.80
N ILE A 372 -4.88 27.58 11.94
CA ILE A 372 -5.63 28.66 12.59
C ILE A 372 -5.69 28.39 14.09
N ILE A 373 -5.00 29.19 14.89
CA ILE A 373 -5.11 29.12 16.36
C ILE A 373 -6.47 29.70 16.75
N SER A 374 -7.28 28.93 17.49
CA SER A 374 -8.53 29.47 18.04
C SER A 374 -8.16 30.47 19.12
N ASN A 375 -8.55 31.74 18.97
CA ASN A 375 -8.46 32.78 20.00
C ASN A 375 -9.44 32.51 21.17
N LYS A 376 -9.38 31.33 21.77
CA LYS A 376 -10.12 30.99 22.99
C LYS A 376 -9.12 30.66 24.11
N ALA A 377 -8.45 31.71 24.55
CA ALA A 377 -7.85 31.82 25.87
C ALA A 377 -7.59 33.30 26.16
N GLN A 378 -8.62 34.00 26.63
CA GLN A 378 -8.51 35.10 27.58
C GLN A 378 -9.56 34.89 28.64
#